data_AF-A0A094ZVL1-F1
#
_entry.id   AF-A0A094ZVL1-F1
#
_cell.length_a   1.000
_cell.length_b   1.000
_cell.length_c   1.000
_cell.angle_alpha   90.00
_cell.angle_beta   90.00
_cell.angle_gamma   90.00
#
_symmetry.space_group_name_H-M   'P 1'
#
loop_
_entity.id
_entity.type
_entity.pdbx_description
1 polymer ?
#
loop_
_entity_poly.entity_id
_entity_poly.type
_entity_poly.pdbx_seq_one_letter_code
_entity_poly.pdbx_strand_id
1 'polypeptide(L)'
;YIGGENSTEARFFNLIEDSGLYENVKSATRWRNSQTPSRLDCVFTNEDFSIENLSILAPLGKSDHAVIASSFVSKSELSYLNIIRWNSKRLNVSALQDYLQQVD
;
A
#
# COMPACT_ATOMS: atom_id res chain seq x y z
N TYR A 1 3.40 28.01 4.79
CA TYR A 1 3.24 27.31 6.09
C TYR A 1 4.58 27.44 6.80
N ILE A 2 4.66 28.07 7.97
CA ILE A 2 5.94 28.38 8.63
C ILE A 2 6.14 27.40 9.79
N GLY A 3 6.21 26.11 9.46
CA GLY A 3 6.91 25.16 10.32
C GLY A 3 8.39 25.26 9.96
N GLY A 4 9.27 25.41 10.95
CA GLY A 4 10.72 25.35 10.68
C GLY A 4 11.08 24.02 10.01
N GLU A 5 12.26 23.92 9.40
CA GLU A 5 12.69 22.73 8.64
C GLU A 5 12.60 21.40 9.43
N ASN A 6 12.54 21.47 10.76
CA ASN A 6 12.39 20.32 11.66
C ASN A 6 10.98 20.13 12.24
N SER A 7 9.97 20.81 11.72
CA SER A 7 8.59 20.59 12.17
C SER A 7 8.12 19.19 11.79
N THR A 8 7.13 18.66 12.50
CA THR A 8 6.54 17.36 12.19
C THR A 8 5.97 17.33 10.77
N GLU A 9 5.39 18.44 10.32
CA GLU A 9 4.83 18.59 8.98
C GLU A 9 5.94 18.54 7.92
N ALA A 10 7.04 19.28 8.12
CA ALA A 10 8.18 19.25 7.21
C ALA A 10 8.77 17.84 7.12
N ARG A 11 8.95 17.16 8.25
CA ARG A 11 9.43 15.77 8.30
C ARG A 11 8.47 14.80 7.63
N PHE A 12 7.17 15.02 7.75
CA PHE A 12 6.17 14.20 7.07
C PHE A 12 6.25 14.38 5.55
N PHE A 13 6.33 15.62 5.05
CA PHE A 13 6.50 15.87 3.62
C PHE A 13 7.78 15.24 3.06
N ASN A 14 8.91 15.43 3.76
CA ASN A 14 10.18 14.84 3.35
C ASN A 14 10.09 13.32 3.33
N LEU A 15 9.45 12.69 4.32
CA LEU A 15 9.28 11.23 4.35
C LEU A 15 8.50 10.72 3.13
N ILE A 16 7.42 11.40 2.73
CA ILE A 16 6.63 11.00 1.56
C ILE A 16 7.46 11.13 0.28
N GLU A 17 8.21 12.22 0.14
CA GLU A 17 9.11 12.45 -1.00
C GLU A 17 10.23 11.40 -1.06
N ASP A 18 10.94 11.19 0.06
CA ASP A 18 12.00 10.18 0.20
C ASP A 18 11.51 8.75 -0.07
N SER A 19 10.25 8.47 0.26
CA SER A 19 9.63 7.15 0.03
C SER A 19 9.17 6.94 -1.41
N GLY A 20 9.19 7.98 -2.26
CA GLY A 20 8.71 7.92 -3.64
C GLY A 20 7.22 7.56 -3.76
N LEU A 21 6.42 7.87 -2.75
CA LEU A 21 5.00 7.53 -2.71
C LEU A 21 4.14 8.56 -3.43
N TYR A 22 3.14 8.08 -4.17
CA TYR A 22 2.15 8.90 -4.84
C TYR A 22 0.99 9.22 -3.89
N GLU A 23 0.76 10.49 -3.63
CA GLU A 23 -0.41 10.96 -2.88
C GLU A 23 -1.63 11.07 -3.80
N ASN A 24 -2.65 10.24 -3.58
CA ASN A 24 -3.81 10.11 -4.48
C ASN A 24 -4.95 11.11 -4.18
N VAL A 25 -5.11 11.50 -2.91
CA VAL A 25 -6.19 12.41 -2.49
C VAL A 25 -5.76 13.86 -2.72
N LYS A 26 -6.43 14.60 -3.62
CA LYS A 26 -6.13 16.04 -3.89
C LYS A 26 -7.20 17.02 -3.42
N SER A 27 -8.34 16.51 -2.99
CA SER A 27 -9.49 17.30 -2.54
C SER A 27 -9.55 17.41 -1.02
N ALA A 28 -10.34 18.35 -0.51
CA ALA A 28 -10.67 18.37 0.91
C ALA A 28 -11.34 17.03 1.31
N THR A 29 -11.10 16.60 2.54
CA THR A 29 -11.67 15.37 3.11
C THR A 29 -12.42 15.64 4.41
N ARG A 30 -12.36 16.88 4.91
CA ARG A 30 -13.02 17.28 6.15
C ARG A 30 -13.81 18.58 5.97
N TRP A 31 -15.08 18.53 6.38
CA TRP A 31 -16.02 19.65 6.42
C TRP A 31 -16.67 19.71 7.80
N ARG A 32 -16.28 20.70 8.60
CA ARG A 32 -16.94 21.01 9.87
C ARG A 32 -17.62 22.36 9.77
N ASN A 33 -18.82 22.47 10.33
CA ASN A 33 -19.67 23.66 10.26
C ASN A 33 -18.87 24.96 10.41
N SER A 34 -18.97 25.84 9.41
CA SER A 34 -18.34 27.16 9.36
C SER A 34 -16.80 27.16 9.42
N GLN A 35 -16.15 26.00 9.28
CA GLN A 35 -14.71 25.90 9.08
C GLN A 35 -14.41 25.80 7.58
N THR A 36 -13.26 26.35 7.18
CA THR A 36 -12.73 26.13 5.84
C THR A 36 -12.47 24.64 5.63
N PRO A 37 -12.95 24.06 4.52
CA PRO A 37 -12.66 22.67 4.18
C PRO A 37 -11.16 22.38 4.19
N SER A 38 -10.76 21.21 4.68
CA SER A 38 -9.35 20.82 4.83
C SER A 38 -9.12 19.41 4.33
N ARG A 39 -7.91 19.15 3.82
CA ARG A 39 -7.45 17.81 3.42
C ARG A 39 -6.60 17.24 4.56
N LEU A 40 -7.19 16.37 5.36
CA LEU A 40 -6.51 15.76 6.52
C LEU A 40 -6.33 14.26 6.36
N ASP A 41 -7.00 13.65 5.38
CA ASP A 41 -6.90 12.24 5.08
C ASP A 41 -6.14 12.07 3.75
N CYS A 42 -5.16 11.18 3.73
CA CYS A 42 -4.29 10.92 2.59
C CYS A 42 -4.29 9.43 2.25
N VAL A 43 -4.21 9.12 0.95
CA VAL A 43 -4.01 7.75 0.45
C VAL A 43 -2.75 7.74 -0.38
N PHE A 44 -1.78 6.91 0.02
CA PHE A 44 -0.49 6.79 -0.65
C PHE A 44 -0.35 5.46 -1.35
N THR A 45 0.20 5.46 -2.58
CA THR A 45 0.54 4.25 -3.33
C THR A 45 1.97 4.30 -3.84
N ASN A 46 2.54 3.13 -4.11
CA ASN A 46 3.87 2.99 -4.73
C ASN A 46 3.83 3.26 -6.24
N GLU A 47 2.69 3.06 -6.89
CA GLU A 47 2.48 3.34 -8.31
C GLU A 47 1.30 4.31 -8.49
N ASP A 48 1.43 5.23 -9.43
CA ASP A 48 0.44 6.30 -9.72
C ASP A 48 -0.91 5.75 -10.23
N PHE A 49 -0.89 4.57 -10.86
CA PHE A 49 -2.07 3.97 -11.49
C PHE A 49 -2.73 2.88 -10.65
N SER A 50 -2.28 2.67 -9.40
CA SER A 50 -2.87 1.63 -8.54
C SER A 50 -4.25 1.99 -8.01
N ILE A 51 -4.66 3.26 -8.08
CA ILE A 51 -5.96 3.74 -7.62
C ILE A 51 -6.78 4.23 -8.80
N GLU A 52 -7.97 3.66 -8.95
CA GLU A 52 -8.96 4.07 -9.94
C GLU A 52 -10.23 4.57 -9.26
N ASN A 53 -11.00 5.40 -9.96
CA ASN A 53 -12.32 5.87 -9.53
C ASN A 53 -12.33 6.50 -8.11
N LEU A 54 -11.26 7.21 -7.73
CA LEU A 54 -11.19 7.88 -6.43
C LEU A 54 -12.27 8.95 -6.33
N SER A 55 -13.08 8.86 -5.29
CA SER A 55 -14.20 9.74 -5.01
C SER A 55 -14.24 10.12 -3.54
N ILE A 56 -14.60 11.38 -3.29
CA ILE A 56 -14.85 11.90 -1.95
C ILE A 56 -16.36 12.00 -1.76
N LEU A 57 -16.92 11.13 -0.92
CA LEU A 57 -18.36 11.00 -0.70
C LEU A 57 -18.76 11.68 0.61
N ALA A 58 -20.08 11.88 0.79
CA ALA A 58 -20.61 12.47 2.00
C ALA A 58 -20.13 11.72 3.27
N PRO A 59 -19.90 12.43 4.39
CA PRO A 59 -19.57 11.82 5.67
C PRO A 59 -20.60 10.79 6.13
N LEU A 60 -20.16 9.77 6.85
CA LEU A 60 -21.07 8.81 7.50
C LEU A 60 -21.65 9.43 8.77
N GLY A 61 -22.99 9.49 8.84
CA GLY A 61 -23.71 9.96 10.02
C GLY A 61 -23.37 11.40 10.38
N LYS A 62 -22.76 11.61 11.55
CA LYS A 62 -22.38 12.93 12.09
C LYS A 62 -20.88 13.22 12.01
N SER A 63 -20.12 12.40 11.27
CA SER A 63 -18.70 12.65 11.02
C SER A 63 -18.51 13.98 10.28
N ASP A 64 -17.44 14.70 10.59
CA ASP A 64 -16.96 15.83 9.79
C ASP A 64 -15.93 15.41 8.72
N HIS A 65 -15.51 14.15 8.72
CA HIS A 65 -14.68 13.55 7.66
C HIS A 65 -15.54 12.82 6.62
N ALA A 66 -15.27 13.12 5.35
CA ALA A 66 -15.84 12.47 4.19
C ALA A 66 -15.30 11.05 4.01
N VAL A 67 -16.07 10.24 3.28
CA VAL A 67 -15.64 8.89 2.90
C VAL A 67 -14.78 8.99 1.65
N ILE A 68 -13.59 8.39 1.69
CA ILE A 68 -12.77 8.16 0.50
C ILE A 68 -13.13 6.79 -0.05
N ALA A 69 -13.65 6.74 -1.28
CA ALA A 69 -13.97 5.50 -1.97
C ALA A 69 -13.17 5.40 -3.27
N SER A 70 -12.54 4.24 -3.51
CA SER A 70 -11.73 3.99 -4.70
C SER A 70 -11.68 2.50 -5.03
N SER A 71 -11.30 2.18 -6.26
CA SER A 71 -10.90 0.84 -6.69
C SER A 71 -9.38 0.74 -6.65
N PHE A 72 -8.85 -0.37 -6.11
CA PHE A 72 -7.41 -0.61 -6.07
C PHE A 72 -7.05 -1.74 -7.03
N VAL A 73 -6.09 -1.47 -7.91
CA VAL A 73 -5.54 -2.41 -8.88
C VAL A 73 -4.15 -2.80 -8.44
N SER A 74 -3.91 -4.11 -8.31
CA SER A 74 -2.61 -4.66 -7.94
C SER A 74 -2.19 -5.77 -8.90
N LYS A 75 -0.91 -5.76 -9.25
CA LYS A 75 -0.27 -6.88 -9.95
C LYS A 75 0.28 -7.81 -8.89
N SER A 76 -0.27 -9.01 -8.82
CA SER A 76 0.28 -10.08 -7.99
C SER A 76 0.98 -11.11 -8.87
N GLU A 77 2.26 -11.36 -8.63
CA GLU A 77 2.91 -12.56 -9.13
C GLU A 77 2.70 -13.70 -8.14
N LEU A 78 2.26 -14.86 -8.63
CA LEU A 78 2.18 -16.06 -7.81
C LEU A 78 3.60 -16.63 -7.66
N SER A 79 4.20 -16.43 -6.50
CA SER A 79 5.39 -17.18 -6.13
C SER A 79 4.96 -18.56 -5.61
N TYR A 80 5.04 -19.59 -6.46
CA TYR A 80 5.02 -20.95 -5.95
C TYR A 80 6.33 -21.17 -5.20
N LEU A 81 6.26 -21.30 -3.87
CA LEU A 81 7.36 -21.90 -3.15
C LEU A 81 7.49 -23.33 -3.69
N ASN A 82 8.56 -23.61 -4.43
CA ASN A 82 8.97 -24.97 -4.80
C ASN A 82 9.39 -25.72 -3.53
N ILE A 83 8.44 -25.97 -2.62
CA ILE A 83 8.60 -26.95 -1.57
C ILE A 83 8.47 -28.28 -2.30
N ILE A 84 9.60 -28.78 -2.82
CA ILE A 84 9.69 -30.15 -3.31
C ILE A 84 9.33 -31.03 -2.12
N ARG A 85 8.09 -31.53 -2.11
CA ARG A 85 7.63 -32.45 -1.08
C ARG A 85 8.17 -33.82 -1.46
N TRP A 86 9.39 -34.12 -1.03
CA TRP A 86 10.02 -35.42 -1.26
C TRP A 86 9.15 -36.53 -0.66
N ASN A 87 8.49 -37.30 -1.52
CA ASN A 87 7.65 -38.41 -1.08
C ASN A 87 8.50 -39.68 -0.96
N SER A 88 9.17 -39.84 0.18
CA SER A 88 10.05 -40.99 0.47
C SER A 88 9.30 -42.33 0.59
N LYS A 89 7.96 -42.34 0.55
CA LYS A 89 7.17 -43.58 0.70
C LYS A 89 7.30 -44.56 -0.47
N ARG A 90 7.93 -44.17 -1.59
CA ARG A 90 8.12 -45.03 -2.77
C ARG A 90 9.55 -45.10 -3.29
N LEU A 91 10.54 -44.70 -2.48
CA LEU A 91 11.97 -44.80 -2.81
C LEU A 91 12.27 -44.37 -4.26
N ASN A 92 12.03 -43.10 -4.59
CA ASN A 92 12.45 -42.58 -5.89
C ASN A 92 13.97 -42.39 -5.87
N VAL A 93 14.69 -43.42 -6.30
CA VAL A 93 16.16 -43.50 -6.24
C VAL A 93 16.80 -42.39 -7.08
N SER A 94 16.24 -42.06 -8.25
CA SER A 94 16.75 -40.97 -9.09
C SER A 94 16.66 -39.62 -8.37
N ALA A 95 15.51 -39.34 -7.76
CA ALA A 95 15.30 -38.11 -6.99
C ALA A 95 16.24 -38.01 -5.77
N LEU A 96 16.60 -39.14 -5.16
CA LEU A 96 17.57 -39.18 -4.06
C LEU A 96 19.02 -38.94 -4.56
N GLN A 97 19.37 -39.47 -5.73
CA GLN A 97 20.67 -39.24 -6.38
C GLN A 97 20.86 -37.75 -6.69
N ASP A 98 19.85 -37.10 -7.27
CA ASP A 98 19.88 -35.68 -7.62
C ASP A 98 20.02 -34.77 -6.39
N TYR A 99 19.39 -35.15 -5.27
CA TYR A 99 19.52 -34.44 -3.99
C TYR A 99 20.94 -34.54 -3.43
N LEU A 100 21.52 -35.74 -3.40
CA LEU A 100 22.87 -35.94 -2.86
C LEU A 100 23.92 -35.14 -3.64
N GLN A 101 23.72 -34.93 -4.95
CA GLN A 101 24.58 -34.08 -5.76
C GLN A 101 24.44 -32.58 -5.51
N GLN A 102 23.35 -32.13 -4.89
CA GLN A 102 23.11 -30.71 -4.56
C GLN A 102 23.61 -30.32 -3.16
N VAL A 103 24.00 -31.29 -2.34
CA VAL A 103 24.39 -31.08 -0.93
C VAL A 103 25.91 -31.14 -0.72
N ASP A 104 26.69 -31.31 -1.79
CA ASP A 104 28.16 -31.19 -1.79
C ASP A 104 28.64 -29.77 -2.16
#